data_AF-A0A9P3PV13-F1
#
_entry.id   AF-A0A9P3PV13-F1
#
_cell.length_a   1.000
_cell.length_b   1.000
_cell.length_c   1.000
_cell.angle_alpha   90.00
_cell.angle_beta   90.00
_cell.angle_gamma   90.00
#
_symmetry.space_group_name_H-M   'P 1'
#
loop_
_entity.id
_entity.type
_entity.pdbx_description
1 polymer ?
#
loop_
_entity_poly.entity_id
_entity_poly.type
_entity_poly.pdbx_seq_one_letter_code
_entity_poly.pdbx_strand_id
1 'polypeptide(L)'
;MPARLRVLSGTSSSPAACTDMTHLVNTGQPHALVSDRFEGELVVYIKGLHSHPRPPHTSESQNQSASGEEYFAREDRRGITWSIQVRGASPFVCRRFLNPISADDVLFGNTFDRPLSLPWGSGAALRFMKYIDPTLEHDLASDKKPWALSPLVCTMPHFAHTRLPVDEAQDEDEDGEHGKGGNAQGGREGNGRTRPRLPPFPPRESIKDDTAQLHLAVTEMAGGGESDASSGKSVRIGKNGRNGNERGKGNGNGLGLEDAAARRAYFAAPAHRRRVTFGPRDVITTDFCYGFLEFSPTLSLRLPGGISFDLMRYWDGQPVRFVCCERKKEGDGGEEPWGRMFWCVAIEMADDEEAGGGEGEAQEE
;
A
#
# COMPACT_ATOMS: atom_id res chain seq x y z
N MET A 1 15.03 18.60 -22.94
CA MET A 1 13.68 18.01 -22.84
C MET A 1 13.45 17.61 -21.38
N PRO A 2 12.27 17.80 -20.78
CA PRO A 2 11.99 17.23 -19.47
C PRO A 2 12.12 15.71 -19.55
N ALA A 3 12.70 15.11 -18.52
CA ALA A 3 12.81 13.66 -18.38
C ALA A 3 11.42 13.01 -18.52
N ARG A 4 11.26 12.04 -19.43
CA ARG A 4 10.04 11.25 -19.53
C ARG A 4 10.11 10.14 -18.49
N LEU A 5 9.07 10.01 -17.65
CA LEU A 5 9.01 8.94 -16.65
C LEU A 5 8.14 7.80 -17.17
N ARG A 6 8.50 6.60 -16.76
CA ARG A 6 7.74 5.37 -16.94
C ARG A 6 7.34 4.83 -15.57
N VAL A 7 6.13 4.28 -15.48
CA VAL A 7 5.63 3.63 -14.27
C VAL A 7 5.35 2.16 -14.56
N LEU A 8 6.06 1.29 -13.84
CA LEU A 8 5.88 -0.16 -13.88
C LEU A 8 5.19 -0.64 -12.61
N SER A 9 4.39 -1.70 -12.71
CA SER A 9 3.76 -2.33 -11.56
C SER A 9 3.71 -3.85 -11.69
N GLY A 10 3.80 -4.56 -10.56
CA GLY A 10 3.73 -6.01 -10.55
C GLY A 10 3.64 -6.59 -9.15
N THR A 11 3.69 -7.92 -9.05
CA THR A 11 3.66 -8.69 -7.79
C THR A 11 5.01 -9.35 -7.48
N SER A 12 6.08 -8.87 -8.11
CA SER A 12 7.45 -9.38 -7.99
C SER A 12 8.45 -8.23 -8.02
N SER A 13 9.61 -8.40 -7.37
CA SER A 13 10.70 -7.42 -7.41
C SER A 13 11.45 -7.42 -8.74
N SER A 14 11.24 -8.42 -9.61
CA SER A 14 11.89 -8.50 -10.92
C SER A 14 11.28 -7.49 -11.88
N PRO A 15 12.09 -6.63 -12.53
CA PRO A 15 11.60 -5.72 -13.58
C PRO A 15 10.86 -6.45 -14.69
N ALA A 16 11.34 -7.63 -15.10
CA ALA A 16 10.76 -8.44 -16.16
C ALA A 16 9.37 -9.01 -15.81
N ALA A 17 9.00 -9.01 -14.53
CA ALA A 17 7.69 -9.45 -14.05
C ALA A 17 6.74 -8.26 -13.77
N CYS A 18 7.16 -7.04 -14.07
CA CYS A 18 6.34 -5.85 -13.96
C CYS A 18 5.75 -5.46 -15.33
N THR A 19 4.53 -4.93 -15.31
CA THR A 19 3.82 -4.42 -16.48
C THR A 19 3.92 -2.90 -16.53
N ASP A 20 4.08 -2.35 -17.73
CA ASP A 20 3.99 -0.91 -17.95
C ASP A 20 2.54 -0.42 -17.74
N MET A 21 2.37 0.48 -16.78
CA MET A 21 1.09 1.09 -16.46
C MET A 21 1.08 2.60 -16.66
N THR A 22 2.08 3.15 -17.35
CA THR A 22 2.24 4.61 -17.56
C THR A 22 0.98 5.23 -18.18
N HIS A 23 0.30 4.51 -19.06
CA HIS A 23 -0.94 4.94 -19.71
C HIS A 23 -2.15 5.06 -18.75
N LEU A 24 -2.12 4.40 -17.59
CA LEU A 24 -3.17 4.45 -16.56
C LEU A 24 -2.92 5.52 -15.49
N VAL A 25 -1.68 6.00 -15.37
CA VAL A 25 -1.34 7.05 -14.40
C VAL A 25 -2.22 8.27 -14.61
N ASN A 26 -2.69 8.85 -13.51
CA ASN A 26 -3.59 10.00 -13.44
C ASN A 26 -5.02 9.78 -13.93
N THR A 27 -5.33 8.68 -14.64
CA THR A 27 -6.67 8.45 -15.22
C THR A 27 -7.74 8.03 -14.22
N GLY A 28 -7.35 7.58 -13.03
CA GLY A 28 -8.24 6.94 -12.06
C GLY A 28 -8.72 5.53 -12.46
N GLN A 29 -8.26 4.98 -13.58
CA GLN A 29 -8.54 3.59 -13.94
C GLN A 29 -7.66 2.63 -13.12
N PRO A 30 -8.25 1.65 -12.42
CA PRO A 30 -7.49 0.69 -11.64
C PRO A 30 -6.69 -0.29 -12.50
N HIS A 31 -5.47 -0.60 -12.07
CA HIS A 31 -4.65 -1.69 -12.57
C HIS A 31 -4.74 -2.89 -11.64
N ALA A 32 -4.99 -4.08 -12.19
CA ALA A 32 -5.11 -5.30 -11.40
C ALA A 32 -3.74 -5.84 -10.98
N LEU A 33 -3.63 -6.24 -9.71
CA LEU A 33 -2.48 -6.93 -9.13
C LEU A 33 -2.94 -8.34 -8.74
N VAL A 34 -2.34 -9.38 -9.33
CA VAL A 34 -2.74 -10.78 -9.09
C VAL A 34 -1.50 -11.65 -8.88
N SER A 35 -1.52 -12.47 -7.84
CA SER A 35 -0.49 -13.46 -7.49
C SER A 35 -1.09 -14.58 -6.61
N ASP A 36 -0.27 -15.53 -6.19
CA ASP A 36 -0.62 -16.56 -5.20
C ASP A 36 -0.77 -16.02 -3.77
N ARG A 37 -0.49 -14.73 -3.53
CA ARG A 37 -0.45 -14.11 -2.18
C ARG A 37 -1.30 -12.87 -2.04
N PHE A 38 -1.46 -12.14 -3.13
CA PHE A 38 -2.13 -10.86 -3.16
C PHE A 38 -2.98 -10.74 -4.41
N GLU A 39 -4.24 -10.35 -4.20
CA GLU A 39 -5.15 -9.91 -5.25
C GLU A 39 -5.69 -8.53 -4.88
N GLY A 40 -5.61 -7.57 -5.81
CA GLY A 40 -6.01 -6.20 -5.55
C GLY A 40 -5.96 -5.29 -6.76
N GLU A 41 -6.19 -4.02 -6.49
CA GLU A 41 -6.26 -2.94 -7.47
C GLU A 41 -5.33 -1.80 -7.06
N LEU A 42 -4.68 -1.20 -8.05
CA LEU A 42 -3.71 -0.12 -7.92
C LEU A 42 -4.11 1.08 -8.77
N VAL A 43 -4.04 2.29 -8.20
CA VAL A 43 -4.13 3.55 -8.94
C VAL A 43 -2.95 4.44 -8.54
N VAL A 44 -2.34 5.09 -9.52
CA VAL A 44 -1.19 5.98 -9.32
C VAL A 44 -1.52 7.36 -9.87
N TYR A 45 -1.23 8.40 -9.08
CA TYR A 45 -1.29 9.79 -9.49
C TYR A 45 0.08 10.44 -9.33
N ILE A 46 0.56 11.13 -10.36
CA ILE A 46 1.84 11.85 -10.34
C ILE A 46 1.64 13.18 -11.05
N LYS A 47 1.77 14.27 -10.29
CA LYS A 47 1.54 15.62 -10.81
C LYS A 47 2.58 15.97 -11.87
N GLY A 48 2.12 16.44 -13.02
CA GLY A 48 2.98 16.83 -14.14
C GLY A 48 3.50 15.67 -14.98
N LEU A 49 3.18 14.42 -14.65
CA LEU A 49 3.39 13.28 -15.53
C LEU A 49 2.22 13.18 -16.51
N HIS A 50 2.54 13.19 -17.80
CA HIS A 50 1.55 13.00 -18.85
C HIS A 50 1.74 11.60 -19.43
N SER A 51 0.68 10.82 -19.51
CA SER A 51 0.66 9.59 -20.30
C SER A 51 1.02 9.95 -21.76
N HIS A 52 1.75 9.05 -22.44
CA HIS A 52 2.33 9.17 -23.79
C HIS A 52 1.60 10.08 -24.82
N PRO A 53 2.32 10.59 -25.86
CA PRO A 53 1.79 11.64 -26.72
C PRO A 53 0.62 11.13 -27.58
N ARG A 54 -0.50 11.84 -27.42
CA ARG A 54 -1.59 12.10 -28.38
C ARG A 54 -1.67 11.18 -29.60
N PRO A 55 -2.72 10.33 -29.69
CA PRO A 55 -3.37 10.09 -30.98
C PRO A 55 -3.96 11.42 -31.48
N PRO A 56 -3.86 11.77 -32.78
CA PRO A 56 -4.28 13.06 -33.33
C PRO A 56 -5.80 13.38 -33.23
N HIS A 57 -6.59 12.60 -32.50
CA HIS A 57 -8.05 12.73 -32.39
C HIS A 57 -8.62 12.53 -30.97
N THR A 58 -7.82 12.72 -29.92
CA THR A 58 -8.30 12.64 -28.53
C THR A 58 -9.06 13.91 -28.12
N SER A 59 -10.25 13.76 -27.52
CA SER A 59 -11.10 14.89 -27.09
C SER A 59 -10.49 15.62 -25.88
N GLU A 60 -10.76 16.92 -25.73
CA GLU A 60 -10.34 17.73 -24.56
C GLU A 60 -10.76 17.12 -23.22
N SER A 61 -11.89 16.39 -23.19
CA SER A 61 -12.38 15.70 -21.98
C SER A 61 -11.48 14.53 -21.54
N GLN A 62 -10.91 13.76 -22.48
CA GLN A 62 -9.94 12.70 -22.15
C GLN A 62 -8.59 13.30 -21.74
N ASN A 63 -8.30 14.51 -22.21
CA ASN A 63 -7.06 15.24 -21.92
C ASN A 63 -6.99 15.74 -20.47
N GLN A 64 -8.11 16.20 -19.90
CA GLN A 64 -8.18 16.63 -18.49
C GLN A 64 -8.10 15.44 -17.50
N SER A 65 -8.63 14.27 -17.86
CA SER A 65 -8.48 13.07 -17.01
C SER A 65 -7.05 12.52 -16.99
N ALA A 66 -6.27 12.69 -18.07
CA ALA A 66 -4.90 12.19 -18.14
C ALA A 66 -3.87 13.07 -17.40
N SER A 67 -4.18 14.34 -17.11
CA SER A 67 -3.30 15.24 -16.36
C SER A 67 -3.42 15.07 -14.83
N GLY A 68 -4.43 14.33 -14.36
CA GLY A 68 -4.72 14.13 -12.95
C GLY A 68 -5.33 15.36 -12.29
N GLU A 69 -5.72 16.37 -13.06
CA GLU A 69 -6.31 17.62 -12.57
C GLU A 69 -7.52 17.36 -11.68
N GLU A 70 -8.40 16.42 -12.02
CA GLU A 70 -9.54 16.05 -11.18
C GLU A 70 -9.11 15.60 -9.78
N TYR A 71 -8.02 14.81 -9.68
CA TYR A 71 -7.50 14.35 -8.40
C TYR A 71 -6.81 15.49 -7.62
N PHE A 72 -5.90 16.23 -8.27
CA PHE A 72 -5.08 17.25 -7.62
C PHE A 72 -5.81 18.57 -7.35
N ALA A 73 -6.92 18.85 -8.03
CA ALA A 73 -7.75 20.04 -7.82
C ALA A 73 -8.68 19.91 -6.60
N ARG A 74 -8.86 18.71 -6.06
CA ARG A 74 -9.68 18.50 -4.87
C ARG A 74 -9.10 19.22 -3.66
N GLU A 75 -9.97 19.81 -2.86
CA GLU A 75 -9.59 20.56 -1.65
C GLU A 75 -8.81 19.69 -0.66
N ASP A 76 -9.24 18.43 -0.50
CA ASP A 76 -8.60 17.46 0.39
C ASP A 76 -7.26 16.91 -0.13
N ARG A 77 -6.89 17.20 -1.38
CA ARG A 77 -5.60 16.87 -2.00
C ARG A 77 -4.68 18.06 -2.15
N ARG A 78 -5.03 19.21 -1.57
CA ARG A 78 -4.21 20.42 -1.64
C ARG A 78 -2.80 20.15 -1.10
N GLY A 79 -1.81 20.42 -1.96
CA GLY A 79 -0.40 20.25 -1.63
C GLY A 79 0.14 18.84 -1.89
N ILE A 80 -0.70 17.86 -2.23
CA ILE A 80 -0.26 16.53 -2.67
C ILE A 80 0.29 16.63 -4.10
N THR A 81 1.41 15.97 -4.35
CA THR A 81 2.09 15.98 -5.65
C THR A 81 2.16 14.59 -6.28
N TRP A 82 1.89 13.54 -5.50
CA TRP A 82 1.82 12.16 -5.97
C TRP A 82 1.04 11.29 -4.97
N SER A 83 0.52 10.17 -5.45
CA SER A 83 -0.24 9.20 -4.66
C SER A 83 -0.14 7.82 -5.27
N ILE A 84 0.04 6.80 -4.41
CA ILE A 84 -0.07 5.39 -4.74
C ILE A 84 -1.21 4.82 -3.89
N GLN A 85 -2.33 4.50 -4.54
CA GLN A 85 -3.52 3.96 -3.90
C GLN A 85 -3.60 2.47 -4.19
N VAL A 86 -3.75 1.65 -3.14
CA VAL A 86 -3.91 0.21 -3.29
C VAL A 86 -5.09 -0.28 -2.46
N ARG A 87 -5.92 -1.12 -3.07
CA ARG A 87 -7.00 -1.84 -2.39
C ARG A 87 -6.83 -3.34 -2.57
N GLY A 88 -6.85 -4.08 -1.47
CA GLY A 88 -7.04 -5.52 -1.50
C GLY A 88 -8.49 -5.87 -1.78
N ALA A 89 -8.86 -5.95 -3.05
CA ALA A 89 -10.11 -6.52 -3.56
C ALA A 89 -10.06 -6.59 -5.08
N SER A 90 -10.61 -7.64 -5.68
CA SER A 90 -10.81 -7.76 -7.12
C SER A 90 -12.30 -7.73 -7.48
N PRO A 91 -12.67 -7.17 -8.66
CA PRO A 91 -14.06 -7.10 -9.10
C PRO A 91 -14.68 -8.48 -9.37
N PHE A 92 -13.86 -9.51 -9.59
CA PHE A 92 -14.32 -10.87 -9.86
C PHE A 92 -14.26 -11.78 -8.62
N VAL A 93 -13.37 -11.46 -7.67
CA VAL A 93 -13.19 -12.23 -6.43
C VAL A 93 -12.81 -11.28 -5.28
N CYS A 94 -13.55 -11.31 -4.17
CA CYS A 94 -13.25 -10.52 -2.95
C CYS A 94 -12.06 -11.08 -2.14
N ARG A 95 -10.99 -11.53 -2.81
CA ARG A 95 -9.78 -12.08 -2.21
C ARG A 95 -8.66 -11.03 -2.25
N ARG A 96 -7.72 -11.17 -1.29
CA ARG A 96 -6.82 -10.10 -0.81
C ARG A 96 -5.45 -10.68 -0.46
N PHE A 97 -4.97 -10.52 0.78
CA PHE A 97 -3.96 -11.42 1.34
C PHE A 97 -4.52 -12.85 1.33
N LEU A 98 -4.01 -13.70 0.43
CA LEU A 98 -4.55 -15.05 0.20
C LEU A 98 -4.20 -16.01 1.34
N ASN A 99 -3.16 -15.69 2.12
CA ASN A 99 -2.75 -16.41 3.31
C ASN A 99 -2.80 -15.48 4.54
N PRO A 100 -3.18 -15.99 5.73
CA PRO A 100 -3.09 -15.21 6.96
C PRO A 100 -1.67 -14.69 7.19
N ILE A 101 -1.54 -13.40 7.51
CA ILE A 101 -0.27 -12.75 7.79
C ILE A 101 -0.39 -11.77 8.96
N SER A 102 0.62 -11.72 9.82
CA SER A 102 0.68 -10.72 10.88
C SER A 102 0.85 -9.32 10.31
N ALA A 103 0.21 -8.31 10.90
CA ALA A 103 0.46 -6.92 10.54
C ALA A 103 1.91 -6.47 10.84
N ASP A 104 2.65 -7.18 11.71
CA ASP A 104 4.08 -6.93 11.96
C ASP A 104 4.96 -7.36 10.78
N ASP A 105 4.44 -8.29 9.96
CA ASP A 105 5.12 -8.92 8.84
C ASP A 105 4.75 -8.32 7.49
N VAL A 106 3.89 -7.30 7.44
CA VAL A 106 3.56 -6.57 6.20
C VAL A 106 4.30 -5.24 6.21
N LEU A 107 5.34 -5.14 5.38
CA LEU A 107 6.17 -3.95 5.23
C LEU A 107 5.80 -3.17 3.99
N PHE A 108 5.93 -1.86 4.06
CA PHE A 108 5.87 -0.97 2.92
C PHE A 108 7.01 0.05 2.95
N GLY A 109 7.50 0.42 1.78
CA GLY A 109 8.46 1.50 1.63
C GLY A 109 9.24 1.38 0.33
N ASN A 110 10.52 1.75 0.38
CA ASN A 110 11.38 1.83 -0.79
C ASN A 110 12.52 0.82 -0.75
N THR A 111 12.84 0.27 -1.92
CA THR A 111 14.00 -0.59 -2.15
C THR A 111 14.74 -0.11 -3.39
N PHE A 112 16.06 -0.21 -3.36
CA PHE A 112 16.94 0.25 -4.43
C PHE A 112 17.81 -0.91 -4.91
N ASP A 113 17.94 -1.02 -6.23
CA ASP A 113 18.70 -2.11 -6.87
C ASP A 113 20.22 -1.84 -6.80
N ARG A 114 20.62 -0.57 -6.63
CA ARG A 114 22.02 -0.12 -6.59
C ARG A 114 22.23 0.92 -5.47
N PRO A 115 23.48 1.14 -5.02
CA PRO A 115 23.79 2.15 -4.00
C PRO A 115 23.28 3.55 -4.37
N LEU A 116 22.89 4.32 -3.36
CA LEU A 116 22.42 5.69 -3.52
C LEU A 116 23.56 6.69 -3.31
N SER A 117 23.63 7.69 -4.18
CA SER A 117 24.44 8.88 -3.92
C SER A 117 23.65 9.82 -3.01
N LEU A 118 23.99 9.88 -1.73
CA LEU A 118 23.27 10.76 -0.80
C LEU A 118 23.84 12.18 -0.83
N PRO A 119 23.01 13.23 -0.94
CA PRO A 119 23.48 14.61 -0.88
C PRO A 119 24.18 14.91 0.45
N TRP A 120 25.16 15.81 0.42
CA TRP A 120 25.70 16.41 1.65
C TRP A 120 24.55 17.09 2.41
N GLY A 121 24.25 16.61 3.62
CA GLY A 121 23.08 17.03 4.40
C GLY A 121 21.89 16.06 4.40
N SER A 122 22.00 14.88 3.79
CA SER A 122 20.99 13.80 3.83
C SER A 122 20.53 13.42 5.23
N GLY A 123 21.33 13.67 6.27
CA GLY A 123 20.91 13.54 7.67
C GLY A 123 19.65 14.33 8.04
N ALA A 124 19.39 15.47 7.40
CA ALA A 124 18.15 16.23 7.58
C ALA A 124 16.94 15.50 6.96
N ALA A 125 17.10 14.95 5.75
CA ALA A 125 16.07 14.15 5.10
C ALA A 125 15.78 12.85 5.89
N LEU A 126 16.80 12.18 6.41
CA LEU A 126 16.66 11.01 7.28
C LEU A 126 15.88 11.33 8.56
N ARG A 127 16.20 12.45 9.23
CA ARG A 127 15.47 12.91 10.42
C ARG A 127 14.02 13.27 10.09
N PHE A 128 13.78 13.90 8.95
CA PHE A 128 12.44 14.23 8.49
C PHE A 128 11.60 12.97 8.22
N MET A 129 12.17 11.96 7.55
CA MET A 129 11.49 10.69 7.34
C MET A 129 11.14 10.00 8.66
N LYS A 130 12.05 9.99 9.65
CA LYS A 130 11.76 9.47 11.00
C LYS A 130 10.76 10.31 11.80
N TYR A 131 10.68 11.61 11.53
CA TYR A 131 9.67 12.48 12.14
C TYR A 131 8.28 12.15 11.60
N ILE A 132 8.14 11.90 10.29
CA ILE A 132 6.88 11.46 9.67
C ILE A 132 6.53 10.04 10.14
N ASP A 133 7.51 9.14 10.11
CA ASP A 133 7.33 7.74 10.46
C ASP A 133 8.44 7.26 11.42
N PRO A 134 8.16 7.24 12.75
CA PRO A 134 9.12 6.78 13.74
C PRO A 134 9.46 5.29 13.65
N THR A 135 8.63 4.50 12.95
CA THR A 135 8.85 3.06 12.74
C THR A 135 9.61 2.73 11.46
N LEU A 136 10.02 3.76 10.70
CA LEU A 136 10.84 3.58 9.52
C LEU A 136 12.24 3.08 9.89
N GLU A 137 12.54 1.86 9.45
CA GLU A 137 13.86 1.27 9.44
C GLU A 137 14.47 1.49 8.06
N HIS A 138 15.80 1.66 7.98
CA HIS A 138 16.45 1.90 6.71
C HIS A 138 17.92 1.52 6.74
N ASP A 139 18.45 1.19 5.56
CA ASP A 139 19.88 1.12 5.26
C ASP A 139 20.17 1.88 3.95
N LEU A 140 19.83 3.17 3.92
CA LEU A 140 20.05 4.00 2.73
C LEU A 140 21.53 4.23 2.37
N ALA A 141 22.45 3.88 3.27
CA ALA A 141 23.90 3.99 3.06
C ALA A 141 24.55 2.67 2.62
N SER A 142 23.76 1.61 2.40
CA SER A 142 24.23 0.31 1.92
C SER A 142 25.05 0.45 0.65
N ASP A 143 26.16 -0.29 0.58
CA ASP A 143 27.03 -0.42 -0.59
C ASP A 143 26.51 -1.45 -1.62
N LYS A 144 25.37 -2.10 -1.33
CA LYS A 144 24.73 -3.09 -2.21
C LYS A 144 23.32 -2.68 -2.61
N LYS A 145 22.36 -2.82 -1.68
CA LYS A 145 20.93 -2.61 -1.92
C LYS A 145 20.32 -1.74 -0.82
N PRO A 146 20.31 -0.42 -1.02
CA PRO A 146 19.67 0.50 -0.09
C PRO A 146 18.18 0.22 0.06
N TRP A 147 17.63 0.54 1.23
CA TRP A 147 16.21 0.38 1.51
C TRP A 147 15.73 1.27 2.65
N ALA A 148 14.43 1.55 2.67
CA ALA A 148 13.73 2.19 3.78
C ALA A 148 12.32 1.58 3.87
N LEU A 149 12.04 0.82 4.92
CA LEU A 149 10.81 0.05 5.08
C LEU A 149 10.21 0.29 6.47
N SER A 150 8.89 0.26 6.52
CA SER A 150 8.10 0.44 7.74
C SER A 150 6.89 -0.49 7.71
N PRO A 151 6.35 -0.92 8.87
CA PRO A 151 5.09 -1.66 8.87
C PRO A 151 3.98 -0.87 8.16
N LEU A 152 3.26 -1.54 7.25
CA LEU A 152 2.21 -0.94 6.41
C LEU A 152 1.19 -0.15 7.25
N VAL A 153 0.77 -0.73 8.38
CA VAL A 153 -0.22 -0.15 9.30
C VAL A 153 0.26 1.13 10.00
N CYS A 154 1.58 1.36 10.05
CA CYS A 154 2.18 2.56 10.64
C CYS A 154 2.40 3.65 9.59
N THR A 155 2.95 3.27 8.44
CA THR A 155 3.52 4.22 7.49
C THR A 155 2.45 4.97 6.69
N MET A 156 1.32 4.31 6.42
CA MET A 156 0.28 4.85 5.56
C MET A 156 -0.35 6.13 6.15
N PRO A 157 -0.36 7.27 5.43
CA PRO A 157 -1.06 8.48 5.88
C PRO A 157 -2.58 8.28 5.82
N HIS A 158 -3.07 7.52 4.83
CA HIS A 158 -4.46 7.13 4.73
C HIS A 158 -4.57 5.60 4.67
N PHE A 159 -5.35 5.02 5.58
CA PHE A 159 -5.60 3.59 5.61
C PHE A 159 -6.98 3.30 6.18
N ALA A 160 -7.67 2.36 5.54
CA ALA A 160 -8.96 1.85 5.94
C ALA A 160 -8.94 0.32 5.93
N HIS A 161 -9.47 -0.28 7.00
CA HIS A 161 -9.67 -1.71 7.13
C HIS A 161 -11.16 -2.05 7.17
N THR A 162 -11.57 -3.06 6.42
CA THR A 162 -12.94 -3.58 6.43
C THR A 162 -12.92 -5.09 6.35
N ARG A 163 -13.53 -5.76 7.33
CA ARG A 163 -13.67 -7.22 7.33
C ARG A 163 -14.99 -7.61 6.68
N LEU A 164 -14.91 -8.48 5.67
CA LEU A 164 -16.10 -9.02 5.02
C LEU A 164 -16.77 -10.08 5.90
N PRO A 165 -18.12 -10.20 5.85
CA PRO A 165 -18.84 -11.29 6.49
C PRO A 165 -18.40 -12.65 5.94
N VAL A 166 -18.72 -13.72 6.67
CA VAL A 166 -18.55 -15.08 6.15
C VAL A 166 -19.60 -15.26 5.07
N ASP A 167 -19.20 -15.60 3.85
CA ASP A 167 -20.14 -16.22 2.93
C ASP A 167 -20.39 -17.62 3.49
N GLU A 168 -21.55 -17.84 4.12
CA GLU A 168 -22.05 -19.18 4.42
C GLU A 168 -22.27 -19.87 3.07
N ALA A 169 -21.23 -20.52 2.55
CA ALA A 169 -21.36 -21.39 1.40
C ALA A 169 -22.31 -22.53 1.78
N GLN A 170 -23.39 -22.66 1.00
CA GLN A 170 -24.23 -23.84 1.00
C GLN A 170 -23.38 -25.02 0.55
N ASP A 171 -23.00 -25.86 1.50
CA ASP A 171 -22.84 -27.29 1.24
C ASP A 171 -24.27 -27.81 0.99
N GLU A 172 -24.78 -27.61 -0.23
CA GLU A 172 -25.88 -28.44 -0.73
C GLU A 172 -25.23 -29.51 -1.60
N ASP A 173 -25.10 -30.67 -0.96
CA ASP A 173 -24.63 -31.93 -1.53
C ASP A 173 -25.27 -32.17 -2.90
N GLU A 174 -24.43 -32.36 -3.92
CA GLU A 174 -24.82 -32.92 -5.21
C GLU A 174 -25.14 -34.42 -5.06
N ASP A 175 -26.31 -34.73 -4.51
CA ASP A 175 -26.84 -36.09 -4.47
C ASP A 175 -28.16 -36.20 -5.26
N GLY A 176 -28.07 -36.73 -6.49
CA GLY A 176 -29.05 -37.69 -7.04
C GLY A 176 -30.41 -37.25 -7.62
N GLU A 177 -30.49 -37.22 -8.96
CA GLU A 177 -31.36 -38.09 -9.78
C GLU A 177 -32.93 -37.99 -9.71
N HIS A 178 -33.52 -37.58 -10.85
CA HIS A 178 -34.83 -37.96 -11.45
C HIS A 178 -36.19 -37.51 -10.87
N GLY A 179 -36.96 -36.75 -11.67
CA GLY A 179 -38.43 -36.69 -11.53
C GLY A 179 -39.16 -35.58 -12.33
N LYS A 180 -40.04 -35.97 -13.25
CA LYS A 180 -40.82 -35.13 -14.19
C LYS A 180 -41.85 -34.17 -13.54
N GLY A 181 -42.01 -33.01 -14.18
CA GLY A 181 -43.32 -32.44 -14.55
C GLY A 181 -44.00 -31.45 -13.59
N GLY A 182 -44.47 -30.32 -14.12
CA GLY A 182 -45.52 -29.51 -13.48
C GLY A 182 -45.33 -27.99 -13.60
N ASN A 183 -46.12 -27.37 -14.48
CA ASN A 183 -46.27 -25.93 -14.63
C ASN A 183 -46.99 -25.34 -13.40
N ALA A 184 -46.42 -24.31 -12.75
CA ALA A 184 -47.15 -23.45 -11.83
C ALA A 184 -46.44 -22.09 -11.68
N GLN A 185 -47.09 -21.10 -12.27
CA GLN A 185 -46.85 -19.67 -12.15
C GLN A 185 -47.06 -19.23 -10.69
N GLY A 186 -45.98 -18.79 -10.05
CA GLY A 186 -46.00 -18.20 -8.71
C GLY A 186 -44.70 -17.44 -8.49
N GLY A 187 -44.73 -16.13 -8.72
CA GLY A 187 -43.61 -15.23 -8.48
C GLY A 187 -43.25 -15.24 -7.00
N ARG A 188 -42.25 -16.04 -6.64
CA ARG A 188 -41.58 -16.00 -5.36
C ARG A 188 -40.37 -15.10 -5.57
N GLU A 189 -40.41 -13.90 -5.01
CA GLU A 189 -39.27 -12.98 -4.96
C GLU A 189 -38.09 -13.74 -4.35
N GLY A 190 -37.15 -14.13 -5.21
CA GLY A 190 -35.89 -14.69 -4.80
C GLY A 190 -35.15 -13.62 -4.02
N ASN A 191 -34.99 -13.84 -2.71
CA ASN A 191 -34.13 -13.03 -1.86
C ASN A 191 -32.68 -13.32 -2.27
N GLY A 192 -32.25 -12.73 -3.39
CA GLY A 192 -30.88 -12.83 -3.88
C GLY A 192 -29.95 -12.23 -2.83
N ARG A 193 -29.20 -13.08 -2.12
CA ARG A 193 -28.12 -12.67 -1.22
C ARG A 193 -27.15 -11.78 -2.01
N THR A 194 -27.26 -10.47 -1.81
CA THR A 194 -26.36 -9.49 -2.41
C THR A 194 -25.01 -9.62 -1.73
N ARG A 195 -23.98 -10.06 -2.47
CA ARG A 195 -22.59 -10.00 -1.99
C ARG A 195 -22.31 -8.59 -1.46
N PRO A 196 -21.59 -8.44 -0.33
CA PRO A 196 -21.26 -7.12 0.20
C PRO A 196 -20.56 -6.30 -0.88
N ARG A 197 -21.21 -5.23 -1.35
CA ARG A 197 -20.63 -4.34 -2.35
C ARG A 197 -19.61 -3.45 -1.66
N LEU A 198 -18.34 -3.64 -2.01
CA LEU A 198 -17.28 -2.71 -1.62
C LEU A 198 -17.56 -1.33 -2.24
N PRO A 199 -17.11 -0.24 -1.60
CA PRO A 199 -17.21 1.10 -2.19
C PRO A 199 -16.48 1.16 -3.55
N PRO A 200 -16.79 2.12 -4.43
CA PRO A 200 -16.02 2.29 -5.67
C PRO A 200 -14.54 2.60 -5.37
N PHE A 201 -13.67 2.19 -6.28
CA PHE A 201 -12.24 2.49 -6.24
C PHE A 201 -11.78 2.98 -7.62
N PRO A 202 -10.95 4.04 -7.68
CA PRO A 202 -10.47 4.85 -6.56
C PRO A 202 -11.59 5.66 -5.88
N PRO A 203 -11.44 6.02 -4.60
CA PRO A 203 -12.45 6.79 -3.89
C PRO A 203 -12.49 8.25 -4.37
N ARG A 204 -13.70 8.81 -4.45
CA ARG A 204 -13.93 10.21 -4.84
C ARG A 204 -13.48 11.24 -3.80
N GLU A 205 -13.26 10.79 -2.57
CA GLU A 205 -12.77 11.57 -1.43
C GLU A 205 -11.55 10.87 -0.83
N SER A 206 -10.78 11.56 0.02
CA SER A 206 -9.62 10.97 0.66
C SER A 206 -10.06 9.85 1.57
N ILE A 207 -9.29 8.77 1.57
CA ILE A 207 -9.53 7.65 2.46
C ILE A 207 -9.37 8.17 3.89
N LYS A 208 -10.45 8.10 4.67
CA LYS A 208 -10.41 8.43 6.08
C LYS A 208 -9.66 7.33 6.83
N ASP A 209 -9.04 7.70 7.94
CA ASP A 209 -8.45 6.73 8.85
C ASP A 209 -9.56 5.88 9.47
N ASP A 210 -9.73 4.65 8.97
CA ASP A 210 -10.77 3.74 9.46
C ASP A 210 -10.14 2.45 9.95
N THR A 211 -10.03 2.34 11.27
CA THR A 211 -9.56 1.16 11.98
C THR A 211 -10.66 0.51 12.82
N ALA A 212 -11.93 0.92 12.60
CA ALA A 212 -13.04 0.53 13.46
C ALA A 212 -13.21 -1.00 13.51
N GLN A 213 -12.92 -1.69 12.42
CA GLN A 213 -13.03 -3.15 12.30
C GLN A 213 -11.73 -3.91 12.54
N LEU A 214 -10.63 -3.21 12.82
CA LEU A 214 -9.32 -3.84 12.98
C LEU A 214 -9.26 -4.78 14.20
N HIS A 215 -10.11 -4.53 15.20
CA HIS A 215 -10.34 -5.43 16.33
C HIS A 215 -10.84 -6.82 15.91
N LEU A 216 -11.55 -6.95 14.78
CA LEU A 216 -12.02 -8.24 14.26
C LEU A 216 -10.89 -9.08 13.66
N ALA A 217 -9.76 -8.44 13.35
CA ALA A 217 -8.53 -9.09 12.93
C ALA A 217 -7.57 -9.32 14.11
N VAL A 218 -7.91 -8.88 15.32
CA VAL A 218 -7.14 -9.18 16.52
C VAL A 218 -7.34 -10.64 16.88
N THR A 219 -6.25 -11.40 16.91
CA THR A 219 -6.28 -12.78 17.38
C THR A 219 -6.36 -12.75 18.91
N GLU A 220 -7.41 -13.31 19.51
CA GLU A 220 -7.41 -13.57 20.95
C GLU A 220 -6.26 -14.52 21.22
N MET A 221 -5.25 -14.09 21.98
CA MET A 221 -4.27 -15.04 22.48
C MET A 221 -5.03 -16.04 23.35
N ALA A 222 -5.05 -17.30 22.91
CA ALA A 222 -5.52 -18.41 23.73
C ALA A 222 -4.84 -18.30 25.10
N GLY A 223 -5.63 -18.04 26.13
CA GLY A 223 -5.18 -18.00 27.51
C GLY A 223 -4.68 -19.38 27.92
N GLY A 224 -3.37 -19.57 27.89
CA GLY A 224 -2.71 -20.67 28.59
C GLY A 224 -2.74 -20.40 30.08
N GLY A 225 -3.78 -20.88 30.75
CA GLY A 225 -3.76 -21.06 32.19
C GLY A 225 -2.89 -22.25 32.53
N GLU A 226 -1.79 -22.02 33.24
CA GLU A 226 -1.16 -23.05 34.05
C GLU A 226 -0.94 -22.47 35.45
N SER A 227 -1.70 -23.05 36.37
CA SER A 227 -1.49 -22.99 37.80
C SER A 227 -0.14 -23.60 38.12
N ASP A 228 0.75 -22.83 38.75
CA ASP A 228 1.83 -23.46 39.51
C ASP A 228 2.03 -22.75 40.85
N ALA A 229 1.74 -23.51 41.89
CA ALA A 229 1.94 -23.13 43.27
C ALA A 229 3.37 -23.47 43.65
N SER A 230 4.19 -22.48 44.00
CA SER A 230 5.33 -22.72 44.88
C SER A 230 5.60 -21.53 45.80
N SER A 231 5.71 -21.85 47.08
CA SER A 231 6.06 -20.95 48.17
C SER A 231 7.53 -20.58 48.13
N GLY A 232 7.89 -19.31 48.36
CA GLY A 232 9.28 -18.90 48.51
C GLY A 232 9.51 -17.44 48.89
N LYS A 233 9.43 -17.15 50.20
CA LYS A 233 10.02 -16.05 50.98
C LYS A 233 10.53 -14.76 50.30
N SER A 234 9.80 -13.67 50.58
CA SER A 234 10.25 -12.39 51.19
C SER A 234 11.67 -11.86 50.90
N VAL A 235 11.78 -10.85 50.04
CA VAL A 235 12.79 -9.78 50.14
C VAL A 235 12.12 -8.42 49.89
N ARG A 236 12.33 -7.48 50.83
CA ARG A 236 11.78 -6.11 50.84
C ARG A 236 12.83 -5.11 50.35
N ILE A 237 12.59 -4.39 49.25
CA ILE A 237 13.13 -3.06 48.91
C ILE A 237 12.10 -2.47 47.92
N GLY A 238 11.40 -1.35 48.10
CA GLY A 238 11.79 0.01 48.43
C GLY A 238 11.04 0.92 47.43
N LYS A 239 10.06 1.70 47.90
CA LYS A 239 9.06 2.44 47.11
C LYS A 239 9.66 3.65 46.38
N ASN A 240 9.24 3.86 45.13
CA ASN A 240 8.91 5.13 44.47
C ASN A 240 8.28 4.75 43.10
N GLY A 241 7.02 4.98 42.77
CA GLY A 241 6.09 6.02 43.18
C GLY A 241 5.82 6.93 41.98
N ARG A 242 4.89 6.54 41.08
CA ARG A 242 4.00 7.42 40.32
C ARG A 242 2.95 6.60 39.54
N ASN A 243 1.75 6.56 40.12
CA ASN A 243 0.51 6.04 39.56
C ASN A 243 0.07 6.88 38.36
N GLY A 244 -0.11 6.24 37.21
CA GLY A 244 -1.08 6.65 36.19
C GLY A 244 -2.33 5.78 36.35
N ASN A 245 -3.43 6.39 36.73
CA ASN A 245 -4.71 5.75 37.04
C ASN A 245 -5.52 5.57 35.75
N GLU A 246 -5.42 4.42 35.08
CA GLU A 246 -6.35 4.05 34.01
C GLU A 246 -7.56 3.31 34.58
N ARG A 247 -8.55 4.10 35.01
CA ARG A 247 -9.95 3.67 35.10
C ARG A 247 -10.71 4.30 33.94
N GLY A 248 -10.80 3.58 32.83
CA GLY A 248 -11.67 3.89 31.70
C GLY A 248 -12.65 2.75 31.48
N LYS A 249 -13.87 2.91 31.98
CA LYS A 249 -15.04 2.09 31.67
C LYS A 249 -15.52 2.50 30.27
N GLY A 250 -15.50 1.60 29.31
CA GLY A 250 -16.03 1.84 27.96
C GLY A 250 -16.34 0.52 27.26
N ASN A 251 -17.62 0.15 27.23
CA ASN A 251 -18.14 -0.92 26.39
C ASN A 251 -18.17 -0.37 24.96
N GLY A 252 -17.11 -0.60 24.17
CA GLY A 252 -16.99 -0.12 22.79
C GLY A 252 -16.03 -1.02 22.03
N ASN A 253 -16.54 -1.81 21.10
CA ASN A 253 -15.82 -2.87 20.40
C ASN A 253 -14.72 -2.37 19.42
N GLY A 254 -14.11 -1.20 19.58
CA GLY A 254 -13.10 -0.66 18.66
C GLY A 254 -11.75 -0.37 19.34
N LEU A 255 -10.64 -0.39 18.60
CA LEU A 255 -9.32 0.05 19.10
C LEU A 255 -9.26 1.55 19.42
N GLY A 256 -10.28 2.33 19.02
CA GLY A 256 -10.40 3.76 19.35
C GLY A 256 -9.33 4.65 18.71
N LEU A 257 -8.80 4.28 17.54
CA LEU A 257 -7.78 5.05 16.84
C LEU A 257 -8.49 6.07 15.92
N GLU A 258 -8.52 7.33 16.34
CA GLU A 258 -9.32 8.39 15.70
C GLU A 258 -8.70 8.92 14.40
N ASP A 259 -7.37 8.87 14.28
CA ASP A 259 -6.63 9.39 13.12
C ASP A 259 -5.33 8.61 12.85
N ALA A 260 -4.63 9.00 11.78
CA ALA A 260 -3.38 8.38 11.36
C ALA A 260 -2.25 8.51 12.39
N ALA A 261 -2.24 9.59 13.19
CA ALA A 261 -1.22 9.79 14.22
C ALA A 261 -1.45 8.84 15.40
N ALA A 262 -2.70 8.71 15.87
CA ALA A 262 -3.11 7.75 16.88
C ALA A 262 -2.86 6.31 16.42
N ARG A 263 -3.21 5.98 15.17
CA ARG A 263 -2.91 4.67 14.58
C ARG A 263 -1.41 4.38 14.59
N ARG A 264 -0.60 5.31 14.08
CA ARG A 264 0.85 5.16 14.02
C ARG A 264 1.47 5.01 15.41
N ALA A 265 1.02 5.80 16.38
CA ALA A 265 1.48 5.70 17.76
C ALA A 265 1.13 4.34 18.39
N TYR A 266 -0.09 3.85 18.19
CA TYR A 266 -0.51 2.54 18.69
C TYR A 266 0.30 1.42 18.04
N PHE A 267 0.40 1.40 16.71
CA PHE A 267 1.13 0.35 16.00
C PHE A 267 2.65 0.53 16.02
N ALA A 268 3.20 1.58 16.64
CA ALA A 268 4.63 1.70 16.87
C ALA A 268 5.20 0.53 17.68
N ALA A 269 4.39 -0.02 18.60
CA ALA A 269 4.75 -1.21 19.38
C ALA A 269 4.59 -2.52 18.57
N PRO A 270 5.65 -3.33 18.39
CA PRO A 270 5.55 -4.62 17.70
C PRO A 270 4.49 -5.55 18.28
N ALA A 271 4.29 -5.54 19.60
CA ALA A 271 3.28 -6.36 20.27
C ALA A 271 1.86 -6.07 19.78
N HIS A 272 1.53 -4.82 19.44
CA HIS A 272 0.21 -4.46 18.90
C HIS A 272 0.04 -4.96 17.46
N ARG A 273 1.10 -4.86 16.65
CA ARG A 273 1.09 -5.37 15.26
C ARG A 273 0.95 -6.89 15.23
N ARG A 274 1.69 -7.60 16.09
CA ARG A 274 1.64 -9.07 16.19
C ARG A 274 0.28 -9.63 16.60
N ARG A 275 -0.55 -8.82 17.26
CA ARG A 275 -1.92 -9.21 17.64
C ARG A 275 -2.89 -9.14 16.47
N VAL A 276 -2.59 -8.42 15.40
CA VAL A 276 -3.45 -8.28 14.22
C VAL A 276 -2.99 -9.24 13.13
N THR A 277 -3.93 -10.03 12.62
CA THR A 277 -3.70 -10.97 11.52
C THR A 277 -4.65 -10.65 10.37
N PHE A 278 -4.08 -10.25 9.23
CA PHE A 278 -4.83 -10.04 7.99
C PHE A 278 -4.97 -11.35 7.24
N GLY A 279 -6.15 -11.61 6.68
CA GLY A 279 -6.37 -12.76 5.82
C GLY A 279 -7.30 -12.44 4.65
N PRO A 280 -7.84 -13.49 3.99
CA PRO A 280 -8.65 -13.33 2.79
C PRO A 280 -9.92 -12.49 2.98
N ARG A 281 -10.33 -12.23 4.23
CA ARG A 281 -11.53 -11.48 4.61
C ARG A 281 -11.27 -10.00 4.92
N ASP A 282 -10.03 -9.55 4.99
CA ASP A 282 -9.66 -8.21 5.46
C ASP A 282 -9.32 -7.25 4.29
N VAL A 283 -10.24 -6.37 3.89
CA VAL A 283 -9.98 -5.30 2.89
C VAL A 283 -9.05 -4.33 3.56
N ILE A 284 -7.90 -4.11 2.94
CA ILE A 284 -7.06 -2.97 3.26
C ILE A 284 -7.09 -2.05 2.05
N THR A 285 -7.51 -0.81 2.27
CA THR A 285 -7.42 0.28 1.29
C THR A 285 -6.45 1.30 1.83
N THR A 286 -5.43 1.63 1.05
CA THR A 286 -4.33 2.52 1.43
C THR A 286 -4.12 3.58 0.38
N ASP A 287 -3.61 4.72 0.83
CA ASP A 287 -3.12 5.76 -0.06
C ASP A 287 -1.85 6.36 0.56
N PHE A 288 -0.73 6.10 -0.10
CA PHE A 288 0.57 6.66 0.21
C PHE A 288 0.79 7.90 -0.65
N CYS A 289 0.56 9.07 -0.05
CA CYS A 289 0.63 10.35 -0.75
C CYS A 289 1.29 11.42 0.10
N TYR A 290 2.13 12.24 -0.54
CA TYR A 290 2.79 13.38 0.10
C TYR A 290 2.97 14.53 -0.88
N GLY A 291 3.26 15.70 -0.34
CA GLY A 291 3.58 16.93 -1.09
C GLY A 291 5.06 17.27 -1.20
N PHE A 292 5.92 16.41 -0.65
CA PHE A 292 7.35 16.72 -0.51
C PHE A 292 8.18 16.31 -1.74
N LEU A 293 7.64 15.49 -2.66
CA LEU A 293 8.33 15.11 -3.90
C LEU A 293 7.66 15.74 -5.10
N GLU A 294 8.39 16.53 -5.87
CA GLU A 294 7.91 17.14 -7.11
C GLU A 294 8.64 16.50 -8.29
N PHE A 295 7.91 16.00 -9.29
CA PHE A 295 8.46 15.25 -10.43
C PHE A 295 8.69 16.12 -11.67
N SER A 296 8.17 17.35 -11.70
CA SER A 296 8.25 18.27 -12.84
C SER A 296 8.43 19.72 -12.36
N PRO A 297 9.33 20.53 -12.97
CA PRO A 297 10.15 20.22 -14.15
C PRO A 297 11.38 19.34 -13.87
N THR A 298 11.75 19.17 -12.59
CA THR A 298 12.86 18.33 -12.12
C THR A 298 12.45 17.56 -10.87
N LEU A 299 12.90 16.31 -10.73
CA LEU A 299 12.67 15.52 -9.52
C LEU A 299 13.34 16.19 -8.30
N SER A 300 12.54 16.69 -7.35
CA SER A 300 13.04 17.40 -6.17
C SER A 300 12.30 17.04 -4.89
N LEU A 301 13.05 17.00 -3.79
CA LEU A 301 12.54 16.81 -2.43
C LEU A 301 12.46 18.16 -1.71
N ARG A 302 11.25 18.63 -1.43
CA ARG A 302 10.94 19.86 -0.70
C ARG A 302 10.61 19.54 0.75
N LEU A 303 11.50 19.92 1.66
CA LEU A 303 11.29 19.78 3.10
C LEU A 303 10.71 21.07 3.72
N PRO A 304 10.04 20.99 4.87
CA PRO A 304 9.64 22.18 5.63
C PRO A 304 10.81 23.12 5.92
N GLY A 305 10.52 24.42 6.01
CA GLY A 305 11.55 25.44 6.25
C GLY A 305 12.28 25.91 4.99
N GLY A 306 11.76 25.60 3.79
CA GLY A 306 12.30 26.10 2.52
C GLY A 306 13.53 25.34 2.00
N ILE A 307 13.88 24.21 2.62
CA ILE A 307 14.98 23.36 2.18
C ILE A 307 14.52 22.54 0.98
N SER A 308 15.26 22.60 -0.13
CA SER A 308 14.97 21.82 -1.33
C SER A 308 16.22 21.08 -1.79
N PHE A 309 16.06 19.79 -2.10
CA PHE A 309 17.10 18.96 -2.69
C PHE A 309 16.69 18.59 -4.11
N ASP A 310 17.52 18.98 -5.07
CA ASP A 310 17.43 18.50 -6.44
C ASP A 310 17.90 17.04 -6.47
N LEU A 311 16.95 16.10 -6.53
CA LEU A 311 17.25 14.68 -6.51
C LEU A 311 17.87 14.22 -7.83
N MET A 312 17.59 14.91 -8.95
CA MET A 312 18.17 14.56 -10.25
C MET A 312 19.70 14.62 -10.27
N ARG A 313 20.33 15.47 -9.44
CA ARG A 313 21.80 15.54 -9.33
C ARG A 313 22.44 14.29 -8.71
N TYR A 314 21.63 13.53 -7.99
CA TYR A 314 22.05 12.36 -7.23
C TYR A 314 21.42 11.08 -7.77
N TRP A 315 20.41 11.22 -8.64
CA TRP A 315 19.72 10.12 -9.26
C TRP A 315 20.49 9.64 -10.49
N ASP A 316 20.98 8.42 -10.41
CA ASP A 316 21.76 7.75 -11.45
C ASP A 316 20.87 6.98 -12.44
N GLY A 317 19.60 7.38 -12.55
CA GLY A 317 18.59 6.75 -13.41
C GLY A 317 18.04 5.41 -12.89
N GLN A 318 18.47 4.91 -11.73
CA GLN A 318 17.94 3.65 -11.20
C GLN A 318 16.45 3.76 -10.83
N PRO A 319 15.63 2.72 -10.98
CA PRO A 319 14.23 2.81 -10.62
C PRO A 319 14.01 3.12 -9.13
N VAL A 320 13.10 4.04 -8.82
CA VAL A 320 12.60 4.22 -7.45
C VAL A 320 11.45 3.23 -7.26
N ARG A 321 11.68 2.18 -6.48
CA ARG A 321 10.66 1.16 -6.21
C ARG A 321 9.94 1.46 -4.90
N PHE A 322 8.62 1.45 -4.95
CA PHE A 322 7.73 1.35 -3.80
C PHE A 322 7.25 -0.09 -3.72
N VAL A 323 7.45 -0.74 -2.58
CA VAL A 323 7.17 -2.17 -2.42
C VAL A 323 6.28 -2.39 -1.21
N CYS A 324 5.34 -3.32 -1.33
CA CYS A 324 4.68 -3.97 -0.20
C CYS A 324 5.17 -5.41 -0.16
N CYS A 325 5.75 -5.84 0.96
CA CYS A 325 6.47 -7.10 1.06
C CYS A 325 6.35 -7.75 2.44
N GLU A 326 6.67 -9.04 2.50
CA GLU A 326 6.82 -9.77 3.75
C GLU A 326 8.05 -9.25 4.51
N ARG A 327 7.95 -9.11 5.83
CA ARG A 327 9.14 -9.04 6.69
C ARG A 327 9.86 -10.38 6.63
N LYS A 328 11.17 -10.34 6.44
CA LYS A 328 11.98 -11.55 6.48
C LYS A 328 12.18 -12.05 7.90
N LYS A 329 12.11 -13.36 8.10
CA LYS A 329 12.35 -13.99 9.39
C LYS A 329 13.84 -14.28 9.58
N GLU A 330 14.29 -14.21 10.83
CA GLU A 330 15.64 -14.64 11.19
C GLU A 330 15.81 -16.12 10.81
N GLY A 331 16.84 -16.43 10.01
CA GLY A 331 17.14 -17.78 9.54
C GLY A 331 16.84 -18.05 8.06
N ASP A 332 16.06 -17.20 7.37
CA ASP A 332 15.66 -17.44 5.97
C ASP A 332 16.77 -17.16 4.92
N GLY A 333 17.99 -16.80 5.33
CA GLY A 333 19.16 -16.60 4.46
C GLY A 333 19.08 -15.36 3.54
N GLY A 334 20.22 -14.74 3.20
CA GLY A 334 20.30 -13.51 2.38
C GLY A 334 20.39 -12.20 3.19
N GLU A 335 20.82 -11.11 2.56
CA GLU A 335 21.17 -9.86 3.25
C GLU A 335 20.00 -8.87 3.38
N GLU A 336 18.98 -8.95 2.53
CA GLU A 336 17.85 -8.03 2.58
C GLU A 336 16.90 -8.33 3.75
N PRO A 337 16.26 -7.33 4.40
CA PRO A 337 15.32 -7.53 5.51
C PRO A 337 13.88 -7.84 5.07
N TRP A 338 13.61 -7.88 3.76
CA TRP A 338 12.30 -8.22 3.20
C TRP A 338 12.30 -9.59 2.52
N GLY A 339 11.13 -10.20 2.48
CA GLY A 339 10.85 -11.47 1.82
C GLY A 339 10.10 -11.26 0.50
N ARG A 340 9.05 -12.04 0.28
CA ARG A 340 8.29 -12.01 -0.97
C ARG A 340 7.49 -10.72 -1.11
N MET A 341 7.25 -10.34 -2.37
CA MET A 341 6.46 -9.15 -2.71
C MET A 341 4.96 -9.49 -2.72
N PHE A 342 4.16 -8.61 -2.14
CA PHE A 342 2.72 -8.56 -2.40
C PHE A 342 2.46 -7.76 -3.67
N TRP A 343 3.13 -6.62 -3.80
CA TRP A 343 3.09 -5.76 -4.98
C TRP A 343 4.23 -4.75 -4.96
N CYS A 344 4.54 -4.20 -6.13
CA CYS A 344 5.49 -3.10 -6.28
C CYS A 344 5.04 -2.11 -7.36
N VAL A 345 5.46 -0.86 -7.20
CA VAL A 345 5.38 0.20 -8.20
C VAL A 345 6.79 0.75 -8.39
N ALA A 346 7.31 0.74 -9.62
CA ALA A 346 8.60 1.31 -9.95
C ALA A 346 8.43 2.53 -10.85
N ILE A 347 9.10 3.62 -10.50
CA ILE A 347 9.17 4.83 -11.32
C ILE A 347 10.58 4.94 -11.85
N GLU A 348 10.73 4.97 -13.17
CA GLU A 348 12.02 5.01 -13.86
C GLU A 348 12.00 6.03 -15.00
N MET A 349 13.19 6.35 -15.52
CA MET A 349 13.31 7.12 -16.75
C MET A 349 12.83 6.27 -17.93
N ALA A 350 12.03 6.84 -18.83
CA ALA A 350 11.71 6.20 -20.09
C ALA A 350 12.87 6.42 -21.07
N ASP A 351 13.29 5.36 -21.75
CA ASP A 351 14.28 5.45 -22.82
C ASP A 351 13.70 6.22 -24.03
N ASP A 352 14.49 7.11 -24.62
CA ASP A 352 14.09 7.92 -25.79
C ASP A 352 14.11 7.13 -27.13
N GLU A 353 14.38 5.81 -27.11
CA GLU A 353 14.74 5.04 -28.31
C GLU A 353 13.59 4.68 -29.27
N GLU A 354 12.32 4.88 -28.92
CA GLU A 354 11.20 4.52 -29.83
C GLU A 354 10.91 5.58 -30.92
N ALA A 355 11.66 6.68 -31.00
CA ALA A 355 11.45 7.75 -31.99
C ALA A 355 12.38 7.70 -33.22
N GLY A 356 13.04 6.57 -33.50
CA GLY A 356 14.07 6.46 -34.55
C GLY A 356 13.77 5.51 -35.71
N GLY A 357 12.51 5.11 -35.93
CA GLY A 357 12.13 4.17 -37.00
C GLY A 357 11.45 4.85 -38.19
N GLY A 358 12.17 5.69 -38.94
CA GLY A 358 11.62 6.33 -40.14
C GLY A 358 12.69 6.91 -41.06
N GLU A 359 12.71 6.36 -42.28
CA GLU A 359 13.29 6.94 -43.51
C GLU A 359 14.82 6.89 -43.66
N GLY A 360 15.31 5.69 -43.99
CA GLY A 360 16.50 5.58 -44.83
C GLY A 360 16.11 5.80 -46.29
N GLU A 361 16.35 7.01 -46.79
CA GLU A 361 16.42 7.33 -48.21
C GLU A 361 17.37 6.35 -48.91
N ALA A 362 16.88 5.67 -49.95
CA ALA A 362 17.74 5.06 -50.97
C ALA A 362 17.71 5.98 -52.20
N GLN A 363 18.73 6.83 -52.30
CA GLN A 363 19.21 7.38 -53.56
C GLN A 363 20.61 6.83 -53.86
N GLU A 364 20.91 6.76 -55.15
CA GLU A 364 22.15 6.34 -55.84
C GLU A 364 22.29 4.81 -56.03
N GLU A 365 22.45 4.25 -57.24
CA GLU A 365 22.85 4.76 -58.58
C GLU A 365 21.96 4.21 -59.72
#